data_AF-A0A9D4YTC8-F1
#
_entry.id   AF-A0A9D4YTC8-F1
#
_cell.length_a   1.000
_cell.length_b   1.000
_cell.length_c   1.000
_cell.angle_alpha   90.00
_cell.angle_beta   90.00
_cell.angle_gamma   90.00
#
_symmetry.space_group_name_H-M   'P 1'
#
loop_
_entity.id
_entity.type
_entity.pdbx_description
1 polymer ?
#
loop_
_entity_poly.entity_id
_entity_poly.type
_entity_poly.pdbx_seq_one_letter_code
_entity_poly.pdbx_strand_id
1 'polypeptide(L)'
;MADDPVDAQVAQPPIELGKTLRCCVPCRLIKTFEQFYEEGCENCQYLDMENDRERVFDCTTSEFKGMVSVVDPKSSWCAKWLHLKNFVPGCYALSVQTDLPQHIEDILENRGIKWRLPD
;
A
#
# COMPACT_ATOMS: atom_id res chain seq x y z
N MET A 1 -10.29 24.79 -19.80
CA MET A 1 -10.55 24.43 -18.40
C MET A 1 -10.35 22.94 -18.33
N ALA A 2 -9.30 22.49 -17.64
CA ALA A 2 -9.03 21.06 -17.53
C ALA A 2 -10.20 20.42 -16.78
N ASP A 3 -10.73 19.33 -17.31
CA ASP A 3 -11.71 18.50 -16.60
C ASP A 3 -11.16 18.20 -15.19
N ASP A 4 -11.82 18.71 -14.15
CA ASP A 4 -11.54 18.31 -12.78
C ASP A 4 -11.80 16.79 -12.70
N PRO A 5 -10.80 15.96 -12.36
CA PRO A 5 -11.01 14.53 -12.30
C PRO A 5 -11.90 14.23 -11.10
N VAL A 6 -13.13 13.84 -11.43
CA VAL A 6 -14.12 13.17 -10.57
C VAL A 6 -13.41 12.27 -9.56
N ASP A 7 -13.45 12.66 -8.28
CA ASP A 7 -13.12 11.88 -7.08
C ASP A 7 -12.13 10.72 -7.28
N ALA A 8 -10.90 11.03 -7.68
CA ALA A 8 -9.84 10.02 -7.66
C ALA A 8 -9.62 9.61 -6.20
N GLN A 9 -9.86 8.33 -5.86
CA GLN A 9 -9.58 7.80 -4.53
C GLN A 9 -8.10 8.05 -4.18
N VAL A 10 -7.85 8.69 -3.03
CA VAL A 10 -6.52 9.05 -2.51
C VAL A 10 -6.30 8.29 -1.21
N ALA A 11 -5.11 7.74 -1.01
CA ALA A 11 -4.73 7.16 0.28
C ALA A 11 -4.43 8.26 1.30
N GLN A 12 -4.93 8.10 2.52
CA GLN A 12 -4.63 9.05 3.59
C GLN A 12 -3.11 9.08 3.86
N PRO A 13 -2.48 10.26 3.90
CA PRO A 13 -1.07 10.35 4.23
C PRO A 13 -0.83 9.90 5.68
N PRO A 14 0.38 9.43 6.04
CA PRO A 14 0.70 9.11 7.42
C PRO A 14 0.48 10.30 8.34
N ILE A 15 -0.33 10.11 9.40
CA ILE A 15 -0.68 11.18 10.35
C ILE A 15 0.45 11.55 11.31
N GLU A 16 1.45 10.67 11.46
CA GLU A 16 2.62 10.90 12.29
C GLU A 16 3.87 10.32 11.64
N LEU A 17 5.03 10.92 11.96
CA LEU A 17 6.33 10.45 11.53
C LEU A 17 6.97 9.68 12.68
N GLY A 18 7.23 8.37 12.53
CA GLY A 18 7.82 7.59 13.62
C GLY A 18 7.79 6.09 13.45
N LYS A 19 7.98 5.38 14.56
CA LYS A 19 8.09 3.90 14.62
C LYS A 19 6.78 3.16 14.35
N THR A 20 5.66 3.89 14.29
CA THR A 20 4.32 3.37 14.02
C THR A 20 4.02 3.25 12.54
N LEU A 21 4.91 3.77 11.68
CA LEU A 21 4.80 3.65 10.24
C LEU A 21 4.97 2.20 9.82
N ARG A 22 4.07 1.76 8.94
CA ARG A 22 4.11 0.46 8.32
C ARG A 22 3.96 0.60 6.83
N CYS A 23 4.51 -0.36 6.12
CA CYS A 23 4.47 -0.46 4.67
C CYS A 23 3.68 -1.71 4.30
N CYS A 24 2.62 -1.56 3.51
CA CYS A 24 1.89 -2.68 2.93
C CYS A 24 2.83 -3.49 2.03
N VAL A 25 2.96 -4.78 2.28
CA VAL A 25 3.96 -5.63 1.59
C VAL A 25 3.69 -5.69 0.08
N PRO A 26 2.46 -5.92 -0.41
CA PRO A 26 2.20 -6.00 -1.85
C PRO A 26 2.38 -4.69 -2.63
N CYS A 27 1.84 -3.56 -2.14
CA CYS A 27 1.79 -2.31 -2.91
C CYS A 27 2.78 -1.24 -2.46
N ARG A 28 3.46 -1.44 -1.32
CA ARG A 28 4.37 -0.48 -0.67
C ARG A 28 3.73 0.80 -0.14
N LEU A 29 2.41 0.88 -0.04
CA LEU A 29 1.75 2.03 0.58
C LEU A 29 2.19 2.15 2.05
N ILE A 30 2.50 3.36 2.48
CA ILE A 30 2.89 3.68 3.85
C ILE A 30 1.76 4.44 4.52
N LYS A 31 1.31 3.92 5.67
CA LYS A 31 0.41 4.57 6.63
C LYS A 31 0.87 4.21 8.06
N THR A 32 0.23 4.77 9.08
CA THR A 32 0.41 4.26 10.45
C THR A 32 -0.30 2.91 10.62
N PHE A 33 0.07 2.15 11.65
CA PHE A 33 -0.67 0.95 12.04
C PHE A 33 -2.17 1.22 12.19
N GLU A 34 -2.55 2.30 12.89
CA GLU A 34 -3.95 2.62 13.17
C GLU A 34 -4.72 2.92 11.88
N GLN A 35 -4.12 3.65 10.94
CA GLN A 35 -4.74 3.90 9.64
C GLN A 35 -4.98 2.62 8.82
N PHE A 36 -4.09 1.62 8.91
CA PHE A 36 -4.36 0.32 8.28
C PHE A 36 -5.46 -0.47 9.01
N TYR A 37 -5.52 -0.35 10.34
CA TYR A 37 -6.55 -1.00 11.14
C TYR A 37 -7.95 -0.40 10.92
N GLU A 38 -8.04 0.92 10.77
CA GLU A 38 -9.31 1.63 10.59
C GLU A 38 -9.80 1.61 9.14
N GLU A 39 -8.90 1.79 8.17
CA GLU A 39 -9.25 2.05 6.76
C GLU A 39 -8.72 1.00 5.77
N GLY A 40 -7.92 0.04 6.25
CA GLY A 40 -7.30 -0.97 5.39
C GLY A 40 -6.28 -0.37 4.43
N CYS A 41 -6.08 -1.03 3.28
CA CYS A 41 -5.22 -0.53 2.21
C CYS A 41 -6.02 -0.28 0.94
N GLU A 42 -5.95 0.95 0.45
CA GLU A 42 -6.70 1.45 -0.69
C GLU A 42 -6.33 0.70 -1.99
N ASN A 43 -5.09 0.23 -2.11
CA ASN A 43 -4.61 -0.54 -3.27
C ASN A 43 -4.83 -2.06 -3.11
N CYS A 44 -4.96 -2.55 -1.88
CA CYS A 44 -4.94 -3.98 -1.55
C CYS A 44 -6.13 -4.37 -0.67
N GLN A 45 -7.34 -3.95 -1.07
CA GLN A 45 -8.58 -4.21 -0.35
C GLN A 45 -8.82 -5.71 -0.11
N TYR A 46 -8.28 -6.57 -0.97
CA TYR A 46 -8.34 -8.03 -0.85
C TYR A 46 -7.64 -8.61 0.39
N LEU A 47 -6.86 -7.80 1.11
CA LEU A 47 -6.19 -8.21 2.35
C LEU A 47 -7.13 -8.19 3.57
N ASP A 48 -8.29 -7.54 3.48
CA ASP A 48 -9.30 -7.45 4.56
C ASP A 48 -8.69 -7.10 5.93
N MET A 49 -7.94 -6.00 6.00
CA MET A 49 -7.19 -5.59 7.22
C MET A 49 -8.04 -4.86 8.25
N GLU A 50 -9.16 -4.30 7.84
CA GLU A 50 -10.04 -3.46 8.64
C GLU A 50 -10.54 -4.20 9.88
N ASN A 51 -10.35 -3.62 11.06
CA ASN A 51 -10.70 -4.20 12.35
C ASN A 51 -9.96 -5.51 12.72
N ASP A 52 -8.93 -5.92 11.96
CA ASP A 52 -8.13 -7.12 12.21
C ASP A 52 -6.65 -6.77 12.44
N ARG A 53 -6.25 -6.68 13.70
CA ARG A 53 -4.87 -6.32 14.08
C ARG A 53 -3.85 -7.35 13.60
N GLU A 54 -4.19 -8.63 13.66
CA GLU A 54 -3.29 -9.71 13.25
C GLU A 54 -3.05 -9.63 11.74
N ARG A 55 -4.12 -9.41 10.97
CA ARG A 55 -4.02 -9.19 9.52
C ARG A 55 -3.15 -7.98 9.17
N VAL A 56 -3.28 -6.87 9.89
CA VAL A 56 -2.40 -5.70 9.69
C VAL A 56 -0.94 -6.07 9.92
N PHE A 57 -0.62 -6.80 11.00
CA PHE A 57 0.76 -7.22 11.26
C PHE A 57 1.30 -8.19 10.20
N ASP A 58 0.48 -9.13 9.73
CA ASP A 58 0.89 -10.10 8.72
C ASP A 58 1.08 -9.47 7.33
N CYS A 59 0.29 -8.45 7.00
CA CYS A 59 0.27 -7.87 5.66
C CYS A 59 1.14 -6.62 5.50
N THR A 60 1.71 -6.11 6.59
CA THR A 60 2.51 -4.88 6.60
C THR A 60 3.79 -5.03 7.42
N THR A 61 4.82 -4.23 7.12
CA THR A 61 6.11 -4.29 7.83
C THR A 61 6.61 -2.89 8.22
N SER A 62 7.35 -2.80 9.34
CA SER A 62 8.14 -1.59 9.68
C SER A 62 9.47 -1.52 8.93
N GLU A 63 9.91 -2.63 8.33
CA GLU A 63 11.21 -2.76 7.69
C GLU A 63 11.13 -2.40 6.20
N PHE A 64 11.03 -1.10 5.91
CA PHE A 64 11.06 -0.55 4.56
C PHE A 64 12.13 0.54 4.41
N LYS A 65 12.51 0.86 3.17
CA LYS A 65 13.55 1.86 2.89
C LYS A 65 13.01 2.99 2.03
N GLY A 66 13.28 4.22 2.47
CA GLY A 66 12.89 5.45 1.80
C GLY A 66 11.37 5.65 1.76
N MET A 67 10.96 6.89 1.50
CA MET A 67 9.57 7.27 1.34
C MET A 67 9.47 8.24 0.16
N VAL A 68 8.42 8.08 -0.65
CA VAL A 68 8.06 8.98 -1.74
C VAL A 68 6.57 9.29 -1.68
N SER A 69 6.23 10.57 -1.77
CA SER A 69 4.83 11.00 -1.91
C SER A 69 4.52 11.18 -3.38
N VAL A 70 3.51 10.46 -3.88
CA VAL A 70 3.08 10.48 -5.27
C VAL A 70 1.73 11.18 -5.34
N VAL A 71 1.69 12.34 -6.00
CA VAL A 71 0.47 13.14 -6.19
C VAL A 71 -0.25 12.77 -7.48
N ASP A 72 0.49 12.60 -8.58
CA ASP A 72 -0.05 12.13 -9.87
C ASP A 72 0.75 10.89 -10.35
N PRO A 73 0.29 9.68 -10.02
CA PRO A 73 0.94 8.43 -10.41
C PRO A 73 1.05 8.24 -11.94
N LYS A 74 0.08 8.75 -12.70
CA LYS A 74 -0.02 8.50 -14.15
C LYS A 74 0.95 9.36 -14.96
N SER A 75 1.17 10.61 -14.55
CA SER A 75 2.12 11.49 -15.24
C SER A 75 3.56 11.35 -14.72
N SER A 76 3.74 11.07 -13.43
CA SER A 76 5.05 11.06 -12.78
C SER A 76 6.01 10.00 -13.34
N TRP A 77 7.19 10.44 -13.80
CA TRP A 77 8.28 9.54 -14.17
C TRP A 77 8.74 8.69 -12.98
N CYS A 78 8.86 9.29 -11.79
CA CYS A 78 9.28 8.60 -10.58
C CYS A 78 8.29 7.48 -10.21
N ALA A 79 6.97 7.74 -10.30
CA ALA A 79 5.95 6.72 -10.06
C ALA A 79 6.02 5.57 -11.08
N LYS A 80 6.27 5.87 -12.36
CA LYS A 80 6.46 4.84 -13.40
C LYS A 80 7.71 4.00 -13.13
N TRP A 81 8.84 4.64 -12.81
CA TRP A 81 10.09 3.96 -12.46
C TRP A 81 9.93 3.04 -11.25
N LEU A 82 9.13 3.47 -10.29
CA LEU A 82 8.82 2.68 -9.10
C LEU A 82 7.63 1.73 -9.29
N HIS A 83 7.08 1.55 -10.49
CA HIS A 83 5.90 0.70 -10.74
C HIS A 83 4.64 1.09 -9.93
N LEU A 84 4.51 2.35 -9.52
CA LEU A 84 3.37 2.89 -8.76
C LEU A 84 2.29 3.52 -9.66
N LYS A 85 2.47 3.51 -10.99
CA LYS A 85 1.62 4.23 -11.95
C LYS A 85 0.12 3.91 -11.88
N ASN A 86 -0.23 2.73 -11.39
CA ASN A 86 -1.60 2.20 -11.31
C ASN A 86 -2.18 2.28 -9.89
N PHE A 87 -1.41 2.76 -8.91
CA PHE A 87 -1.86 2.92 -7.55
C PHE A 87 -2.45 4.31 -7.32
N VAL A 88 -3.19 4.46 -6.21
CA VAL A 88 -3.76 5.74 -5.79
C VAL A 88 -2.67 6.76 -5.44
N PRO A 89 -2.95 8.07 -5.48
CA PRO A 89 -2.06 9.06 -4.87
C PRO A 89 -1.86 8.74 -3.38
N GLY A 90 -0.62 8.87 -2.88
CA GLY A 90 -0.27 8.47 -1.52
C GLY A 90 1.24 8.46 -1.23
N CYS A 91 1.60 8.04 -0.01
CA CYS A 91 3.00 7.85 0.39
C CYS A 91 3.40 6.38 0.23
N TYR A 92 4.54 6.12 -0.42
CA TYR A 92 5.02 4.77 -0.74
C TYR A 92 6.47 4.57 -0.31
N ALA A 93 6.83 3.33 0.03
CA ALA A 93 8.23 2.95 0.23
C ALA A 93 8.96 2.81 -1.10
N LEU A 94 10.27 3.13 -1.12
CA LEU A 94 11.09 2.85 -2.30
C LEU A 94 11.32 1.34 -2.45
N SER A 95 11.53 0.64 -1.34
CA SER A 95 11.68 -0.82 -1.32
C SER A 95 11.19 -1.43 -0.02
N VAL A 96 10.66 -2.64 -0.10
CA VAL A 96 10.35 -3.53 1.02
C VAL A 96 11.14 -4.83 0.83
N GLN A 97 11.74 -5.36 1.89
CA GLN A 97 12.55 -6.60 1.86
C GLN A 97 11.88 -7.66 2.74
N THR A 98 10.59 -7.85 2.54
CA THR A 98 9.77 -8.80 3.29
C THR A 98 8.74 -9.37 2.34
N ASP A 99 8.54 -10.68 2.39
CA ASP A 99 7.49 -11.36 1.64
C ASP A 99 6.22 -11.48 2.51
N LEU A 100 5.07 -11.70 1.87
CA LEU A 100 3.86 -12.02 2.61
C LEU A 100 4.03 -13.38 3.30
N PRO A 101 3.53 -13.56 4.53
CA PRO A 101 3.50 -14.87 5.18
C PRO A 101 2.74 -15.90 4.35
N GLN A 102 3.21 -17.16 4.35
CA GLN A 102 2.63 -18.25 3.56
C GLN A 102 1.13 -18.43 3.78
N HIS A 103 0.65 -18.29 5.02
CA HIS A 103 -0.78 -18.44 5.32
C HIS A 103 -1.64 -17.36 4.66
N ILE A 104 -1.10 -16.14 4.49
CA ILE A 104 -1.78 -15.08 3.74
C ILE A 104 -1.75 -15.41 2.25
N GLU A 105 -0.62 -15.87 1.73
CA GLU A 105 -0.51 -16.30 0.32
C GLU A 105 -1.54 -17.40 -0.02
N ASP A 106 -1.67 -18.42 0.83
CA ASP A 106 -2.62 -19.52 0.67
C ASP A 106 -4.07 -19.01 0.66
N ILE A 107 -4.41 -18.04 1.52
CA ILE A 107 -5.74 -17.42 1.53
C ILE A 107 -6.02 -16.69 0.21
N LEU A 108 -5.03 -15.95 -0.30
CA LEU A 108 -5.18 -15.21 -1.56
C LEU A 108 -5.26 -16.16 -2.75
N GLU A 109 -4.47 -17.22 -2.79
CA GLU A 109 -4.52 -18.24 -3.84
C GLU A 109 -5.87 -18.97 -3.85
N ASN A 110 -6.40 -19.37 -2.69
CA ASN A 110 -7.73 -19.99 -2.58
C ASN A 110 -8.85 -19.06 -3.06
N ARG A 111 -8.65 -17.74 -2.99
CA ARG A 111 -9.56 -16.72 -3.54
C ARG A 111 -9.29 -16.41 -5.02
N GLY A 112 -8.26 -16.99 -5.62
CA GLY A 112 -7.86 -16.74 -7.01
C GLY A 112 -7.15 -15.40 -7.25
N ILE A 113 -6.55 -14.81 -6.20
CA ILE A 113 -5.96 -13.47 -6.23
C ILE A 113 -4.45 -13.57 -6.40
N LYS A 114 -3.93 -12.96 -7.47
CA LYS A 114 -2.48 -12.76 -7.68
C LYS A 114 -2.07 -11.41 -7.12
N TRP A 115 -1.22 -11.41 -6.09
CA TRP A 115 -0.87 -10.20 -5.33
C TRP A 115 0.52 -9.65 -5.63
N ARG A 116 1.45 -10.48 -6.09
CA ARG A 116 2.82 -10.06 -6.41
C ARG A 116 2.82 -9.29 -7.73
N LEU A 117 3.38 -8.09 -7.74
CA LEU A 117 3.63 -7.36 -8.98
C LEU A 117 4.54 -8.22 -9.88
N PRO A 118 4.26 -8.32 -11.19
CA PRO A 118 5.20 -8.96 -12.10
C PRO A 118 6.52 -8.18 -12.08
N ASP A 119 7.63 -8.91 -11.98
CA ASP A 119 8.98 -8.36 -12.16
C ASP A 119 9.10 -7.60 -13.49
#